data_AF-A0A226MMS8-F1
#
_entry.id   AF-A0A226MMS8-F1
#
_cell.length_a   1.000
_cell.length_b   1.000
_cell.length_c   1.000
_cell.angle_alpha   90.00
_cell.angle_beta   90.00
_cell.angle_gamma   90.00
#
_symmetry.space_group_name_H-M   'P 1'
#
loop_
_entity.id
_entity.type
_entity.pdbx_description
1 polymer ?
#
loop_
_entity_poly.entity_id
_entity_poly.type
_entity_poly.pdbx_seq_one_letter_code
_entity_poly.pdbx_strand_id
1 'polypeptide(L)'
;MEKMIFFCMLFFCSSMVLTAASPRAMKYRQLAKTIDQLKGVVKDKDVELLHTPDNPEDGCLFTAVTCFQNGTLKLQPKNSQVNATFTKTIKILRKPILPGPGE
;
A
#
# COMPACT_ATOMS: atom_id res chain seq x y z
N MET A 1 43.12 18.42 -4.85
CA MET A 1 41.93 18.51 -3.97
C MET A 1 40.66 18.90 -4.74
N GLU A 2 40.72 19.71 -5.81
CA GLU A 2 39.55 20.05 -6.64
C GLU A 2 38.82 18.85 -7.27
N LYS A 3 39.54 17.83 -7.77
CA LYS A 3 38.88 16.66 -8.36
C LYS A 3 38.05 15.85 -7.34
N MET A 4 38.41 15.83 -6.06
CA MET A 4 37.59 15.18 -5.02
C MET A 4 36.30 15.96 -4.72
N ILE A 5 36.32 17.29 -4.86
CA ILE A 5 35.17 18.16 -4.59
C ILE A 5 34.05 17.91 -5.61
N PHE A 6 34.40 17.69 -6.88
CA PHE A 6 33.43 17.33 -7.92
C PHE A 6 32.73 15.99 -7.65
N PHE A 7 33.48 14.96 -7.21
CA PHE A 7 32.89 13.69 -6.83
C PHE A 7 31.98 13.83 -5.60
N CYS A 8 32.40 14.59 -4.58
CA CYS A 8 31.55 14.88 -3.41
C CYS A 8 30.27 15.62 -3.79
N MET A 9 30.33 16.66 -4.64
CA MET A 9 29.11 17.35 -5.08
C MET A 9 28.18 16.43 -5.89
N LEU A 10 28.70 15.60 -6.81
CA LEU A 10 27.86 14.66 -7.55
C LEU A 10 27.22 13.57 -6.66
N PHE A 11 27.95 13.09 -5.64
CA PHE A 11 27.44 12.12 -4.67
C PHE A 11 26.39 12.73 -3.72
N PHE A 12 26.60 13.97 -3.27
CA PHE A 12 25.62 14.69 -2.45
C PHE A 12 24.38 15.11 -3.25
N CYS A 13 24.54 15.58 -4.50
CA CYS A 13 23.42 15.94 -5.35
C CYS A 13 22.56 14.74 -5.78
N SER A 14 23.16 13.57 -6.01
CA SER A 14 22.39 12.33 -6.24
C SER A 14 21.63 11.86 -4.99
N SER A 15 22.16 12.14 -3.80
CA SER A 15 21.48 11.87 -2.52
C SER A 15 20.28 12.79 -2.28
N MET A 16 20.34 14.05 -2.76
CA MET A 16 19.23 15.02 -2.65
C MET A 16 18.17 14.84 -3.76
N VAL A 17 18.53 14.27 -4.91
CA VAL A 17 17.58 13.91 -6.00
C VAL A 17 16.74 12.67 -5.65
N LEU A 18 17.14 11.89 -4.64
CA LEU A 18 16.19 11.13 -3.83
C LEU A 18 15.42 12.09 -2.93
N THR A 19 14.62 12.97 -3.53
CA THR A 19 13.46 13.55 -2.86
C THR A 19 12.61 12.38 -2.39
N ALA A 20 12.83 12.06 -1.12
CA ALA A 20 12.32 10.91 -0.43
C ALA A 20 10.80 10.94 -0.43
N ALA A 21 10.18 10.22 -1.36
CA ALA A 21 8.88 9.66 -1.05
C ALA A 21 9.09 8.91 0.26
N SER A 22 8.49 9.41 1.36
CA SER A 22 8.64 8.77 2.67
C SER A 22 8.41 7.26 2.50
N PRO A 23 9.15 6.38 3.20
CA PRO A 23 8.92 4.94 3.11
C PRO A 23 7.43 4.58 3.24
N ARG A 24 6.70 5.39 4.03
CA ARG A 24 5.25 5.39 4.17
C ARG A 24 4.51 5.70 2.84
N ALA A 25 4.85 6.76 2.12
CA ALA A 25 4.27 7.08 0.81
C ALA A 25 4.53 5.99 -0.25
N MET A 26 5.72 5.38 -0.27
CA MET A 26 6.00 4.25 -1.17
C MET A 26 5.11 3.04 -0.86
N LYS A 27 4.94 2.70 0.42
CA LYS A 27 4.05 1.63 0.86
C LYS A 27 2.58 1.91 0.51
N TYR A 28 2.10 3.14 0.68
CA TYR A 28 0.73 3.50 0.26
C TYR A 28 0.53 3.42 -1.26
N ARG A 29 1.52 3.83 -2.06
CA ARG A 29 1.47 3.64 -3.52
C ARG A 29 1.40 2.16 -3.91
N GLN A 30 2.16 1.30 -3.22
CA GLN A 30 2.10 -0.14 -3.45
C GLN A 30 0.74 -0.72 -3.04
N LEU A 31 0.16 -0.25 -1.94
CA LEU A 31 -1.18 -0.61 -1.51
C LEU A 31 -2.22 -0.25 -2.58
N ALA A 32 -2.21 0.99 -3.06
CA ALA A 32 -3.14 1.45 -4.09
C ALA A 32 -3.07 0.59 -5.36
N LYS A 33 -1.86 0.27 -5.84
CA LYS A 33 -1.66 -0.64 -6.97
C LYS A 33 -2.23 -2.04 -6.70
N THR A 34 -2.05 -2.55 -5.48
CA THR A 34 -2.53 -3.88 -5.10
C THR A 34 -4.07 -3.91 -5.02
N ILE A 35 -4.68 -2.83 -4.52
CA ILE A 35 -6.15 -2.65 -4.50
C ILE A 35 -6.69 -2.60 -5.93
N ASP A 36 -6.02 -1.90 -6.84
CA ASP A 36 -6.47 -1.83 -8.23
C ASP A 36 -6.44 -3.20 -8.92
N GLN A 37 -5.40 -4.00 -8.67
CA GLN A 37 -5.34 -5.40 -9.10
C GLN A 37 -6.46 -6.26 -8.48
N LEU A 38 -6.86 -5.98 -7.24
CA LEU A 38 -7.91 -6.72 -6.55
C LEU A 38 -9.28 -6.54 -7.23
N LYS A 39 -9.58 -5.34 -7.75
CA LYS A 39 -10.87 -5.03 -8.42
C LYS A 39 -11.19 -5.99 -9.56
N GLY A 40 -10.19 -6.38 -10.35
CA GLY A 40 -10.39 -7.26 -11.50
C GLY A 40 -10.58 -8.75 -11.15
N VAL A 41 -10.27 -9.15 -9.91
CA VAL A 41 -10.25 -10.56 -9.49
C VAL A 41 -11.22 -10.88 -8.36
N VAL A 42 -11.92 -9.89 -7.82
CA VAL A 42 -12.96 -10.03 -6.80
C VAL A 42 -14.33 -10.18 -7.45
N LYS A 43 -15.21 -10.92 -6.78
CA LYS A 43 -16.61 -11.04 -7.15
C LYS A 43 -17.33 -9.71 -6.92
N ASP A 44 -17.95 -9.17 -7.97
CA ASP A 44 -18.55 -7.83 -8.00
C ASP A 44 -19.57 -7.56 -6.87
N LYS A 45 -20.25 -8.61 -6.38
CA LYS A 45 -21.26 -8.51 -5.30
C LYS A 45 -20.68 -8.34 -3.89
N ASP A 46 -19.38 -8.57 -3.69
CA ASP A 46 -18.75 -8.47 -2.36
C ASP A 46 -18.13 -7.09 -2.09
N VAL A 47 -18.13 -6.20 -3.10
CA VAL A 47 -17.56 -4.84 -3.01
C VAL A 47 -18.41 -3.94 -2.10
N GLU A 48 -19.72 -4.21 -2.02
CA GLU A 48 -20.67 -3.47 -1.17
C GLU A 48 -20.45 -3.73 0.34
N LEU A 49 -19.66 -4.75 0.71
CA LEU A 49 -19.36 -5.10 2.11
C LEU A 49 -18.19 -4.32 2.70
N LEU A 50 -17.40 -3.63 1.87
CA LEU A 50 -16.26 -2.83 2.32
C LEU A 50 -16.71 -1.43 2.70
N HIS A 51 -17.41 -1.29 3.83
CA HIS A 51 -17.69 0.01 4.43
C HIS A 51 -16.37 0.73 4.73
N THR A 52 -15.98 1.65 3.85
CA THR A 52 -14.76 2.44 3.98
C THR A 52 -15.18 3.88 4.26
N PRO A 53 -14.73 4.50 5.37
CA PRO A 53 -15.01 5.90 5.63
C PRO A 53 -14.40 6.78 4.52
N ASP A 54 -15.20 7.67 3.93
CA ASP A 54 -14.73 8.56 2.84
C ASP A 54 -13.63 9.54 3.29
N ASN A 55 -13.57 9.86 4.58
CA ASN A 55 -12.55 10.76 5.13
C ASN A 55 -12.26 10.41 6.61
N PRO A 56 -11.35 9.45 6.89
CA PRO A 56 -10.93 9.22 8.27
C PRO A 56 -10.18 10.44 8.78
N GLU A 57 -10.55 10.96 9.96
CA GLU A 57 -9.73 11.96 10.67
C GLU A 57 -8.28 11.44 10.80
N ASP A 58 -7.28 12.33 10.87
CA ASP A 58 -5.85 11.97 10.83
C ASP A 58 -5.44 10.92 11.90
N GLY A 59 -6.16 10.86 13.03
CA GLY A 59 -5.99 9.85 14.07
C GLY A 59 -6.64 8.48 13.79
N CYS A 60 -7.57 8.42 12.85
CA CYS A 60 -8.32 7.21 12.49
C CYS A 60 -7.71 6.47 11.29
N LEU A 61 -6.73 7.04 10.58
CA LEU A 61 -6.15 6.44 9.37
C LEU A 61 -5.64 5.01 9.59
N PHE A 62 -4.97 4.75 10.71
CA PHE A 62 -4.51 3.39 11.05
C PHE A 62 -5.70 2.43 11.18
N THR A 63 -6.69 2.81 11.99
CA THR A 63 -7.93 2.04 12.21
C THR A 63 -8.69 1.81 10.92
N ALA A 64 -8.81 2.82 10.05
CA ALA A 64 -9.48 2.74 8.76
C ALA A 64 -8.77 1.75 7.83
N VAL A 65 -7.43 1.78 7.76
CA VAL A 65 -6.64 0.81 7.00
C VAL A 65 -6.82 -0.60 7.56
N THR A 66 -6.82 -0.78 8.88
CA THR A 66 -7.05 -2.09 9.51
C THR A 66 -8.47 -2.61 9.25
N CYS A 67 -9.50 -1.77 9.36
CA CYS A 67 -10.88 -2.11 9.03
C CYS A 67 -10.99 -2.57 7.57
N PHE A 68 -10.37 -1.85 6.64
CA PHE A 68 -10.31 -2.24 5.23
C PHE A 68 -9.63 -3.61 5.05
N GLN A 69 -8.44 -3.81 5.64
CA GLN A 69 -7.72 -5.08 5.58
C GLN A 69 -8.55 -6.26 6.12
N ASN A 70 -9.28 -6.07 7.22
CA ASN A 70 -10.19 -7.07 7.78
C ASN A 70 -11.44 -7.29 6.91
N GLY A 71 -11.93 -6.25 6.25
CA GLY A 71 -13.00 -6.35 5.28
C GLY A 71 -12.63 -7.24 4.09
N THR A 72 -11.37 -7.18 3.64
CA THR A 72 -10.90 -8.00 2.50
C THR A 72 -11.00 -9.52 2.73
N LEU A 73 -11.18 -9.97 3.98
CA LEU A 73 -11.30 -11.40 4.31
C LEU A 73 -12.63 -12.00 3.88
N LYS A 74 -13.64 -11.15 3.72
CA LYS A 74 -14.99 -11.56 3.32
C LYS A 74 -15.12 -11.65 1.81
N LEU A 75 -14.15 -11.13 1.06
CA LEU A 75 -14.17 -11.14 -0.40
C LEU A 75 -13.95 -12.55 -0.93
N GLN A 76 -14.64 -12.88 -2.02
CA GLN A 76 -14.40 -14.09 -2.77
C GLN A 76 -13.77 -13.79 -4.13
N PRO A 77 -12.96 -14.72 -4.67
CA PRO A 77 -12.46 -14.60 -6.03
C PRO A 77 -13.62 -14.64 -7.02
N LYS A 78 -13.49 -13.91 -8.12
CA LYS A 78 -14.51 -13.85 -9.18
C LYS A 78 -14.80 -15.23 -9.79
N ASN A 79 -13.78 -16.07 -9.93
CA ASN A 79 -13.87 -17.45 -10.40
C ASN A 79 -12.60 -18.24 -10.01
N SER A 80 -12.58 -19.55 -10.29
CA SER A 80 -11.44 -20.43 -9.97
C SER A 80 -10.16 -20.07 -10.75
N GLN A 81 -10.29 -19.55 -11.97
CA GLN A 81 -9.14 -19.19 -12.82
C GLN A 81 -8.29 -18.07 -12.20
N VAL A 82 -8.93 -17.11 -11.52
CA VAL A 82 -8.22 -15.99 -10.87
C VAL A 82 -7.90 -16.24 -9.39
N ASN A 83 -8.26 -17.39 -8.84
CA ASN A 83 -8.13 -17.68 -7.39
C ASN A 83 -6.68 -17.58 -6.88
N ALA A 84 -5.71 -18.05 -7.67
CA ALA A 84 -4.30 -17.96 -7.31
C ALA A 84 -3.83 -16.50 -7.20
N THR A 85 -4.23 -15.66 -8.17
CA THR A 85 -3.96 -14.21 -8.18
C THR A 85 -4.66 -13.54 -7.01
N PHE A 86 -5.95 -13.81 -6.81
CA PHE A 86 -6.72 -13.30 -5.67
C PHE A 86 -6.04 -13.61 -4.33
N THR A 87 -5.69 -14.87 -4.10
CA THR A 87 -5.04 -15.31 -2.86
C THR A 87 -3.71 -14.59 -2.61
N LYS A 88 -2.91 -14.42 -3.67
CA LYS A 88 -1.64 -13.69 -3.61
C LYS A 88 -1.86 -12.21 -3.27
N THR A 89 -2.84 -11.57 -3.92
CA THR A 89 -3.18 -10.15 -3.71
C THR A 89 -3.68 -9.92 -2.28
N ILE A 90 -4.59 -10.75 -1.77
CA ILE A 90 -5.08 -10.69 -0.39
C ILE A 90 -3.92 -10.87 0.62
N LYS A 91 -2.99 -11.81 0.36
CA LYS A 91 -1.83 -12.01 1.23
C LYS A 91 -0.91 -10.78 1.30
N ILE A 92 -0.78 -10.04 0.20
CA ILE A 92 0.00 -8.79 0.16
C ILE A 92 -0.74 -7.67 0.92
N LEU A 93 -2.04 -7.52 0.67
CA LEU A 93 -2.87 -6.49 1.32
C LEU A 93 -2.93 -6.64 2.84
N ARG A 94 -2.90 -7.87 3.36
CA ARG A 94 -2.91 -8.18 4.79
C ARG A 94 -1.62 -7.82 5.53
N LYS A 95 -0.51 -7.57 4.83
CA LYS A 95 0.74 -7.22 5.53
C LYS A 95 0.56 -5.88 6.24
N PRO A 96 0.95 -5.76 7.52
CA PRO A 96 0.86 -4.50 8.24
C PRO A 96 1.73 -3.45 7.54
N ILE A 97 1.12 -2.31 7.22
CA ILE A 97 1.74 -1.25 6.42
C ILE A 97 2.42 -0.22 7.33
N LEU A 98 1.81 0.01 8.50
CA LEU A 98 2.25 0.92 9.54
C LEU A 98 2.69 0.11 10.77
N PRO A 99 3.75 0.54 11.47
CA PRO A 99 3.95 0.15 12.86
C PRO A 99 2.69 0.54 13.66
N GLY A 100 2.36 -0.21 14.70
CA GLY A 100 1.22 0.14 15.54
C GLY A 100 1.38 1.55 16.14
N PRO A 101 0.29 2.21 16.56
CA PRO A 101 0.42 3.40 17.38
C PRO A 101 1.17 3.01 18.68
N GLY A 102 2.47 3.33 18.76
CA GLY A 102 3.34 2.99 19.89
C GLY A 102 4.71 2.38 19.57
N GLU A 103 5.09 2.22 18.29
CA GLU A 103 6.43 1.79 17.85
C GLU A 103 7.26 2.92 17.23
#